data_AF-A0A533HYK3-F1
#
_entry.id   AF-A0A533HYK3-F1
#
_cell.length_a   1.000
_cell.length_b   1.000
_cell.length_c   1.000
_cell.angle_alpha   90.00
_cell.angle_beta   90.00
_cell.angle_gamma   90.00
#
_symmetry.space_group_name_H-M   'P 1'
#
loop_
_entity.id
_entity.type
_entity.pdbx_description
1 polymer ?
#
loop_
_entity_poly.entity_id
_entity_poly.type
_entity_poly.pdbx_seq_one_letter_code
_entity_poly.pdbx_strand_id
1 'polypeptide(L)'
;MTAIRILPGTGAGPVLAMGQGLSFWGGVDPDAARVIDTHHPAHGAELAGRVVLMPTSRGSCSGSGVILEMMLNGCAPAAMIFSEAEDVATLGALIGAKMFGKTLPVLRVSDDDFARLSLARSLTITDDAITGDAICISIGDLPQPALRLRPDDQAILAGRDGQAAALAMQIICTMARLQGVTALTDVTRGHIDGCILANQANLIFAEKMADLGAEVRIPTTINAISVDRENWQRQGVPPVFGNQASRLADAYTRMGCRPTFTCAPYLLEDRPTQAEGIAWAESNAVIYANSVLGARTPKHPDYLDLCIAVTGRAPLSGVYLDEERRPARIIDFDVPGGADDSFWPLVGYLAGLKSPDRIPVLRGLAPLHPGTDELKALCAAFGTTSAAPMLHVAGVTPEAQLMPKPDADGRTVGRADFAAAWRDLNSGAQEVDLIAIGSPHASAGECRELARLLGGRSVRVATIVTAGRSIIDLLRVDGTLALLEGAGVRVFPDLCWCSITEPVFPKNARTVMTNSGKYAHYGPGLSGRALRFGSLSDCVEAACSGLAPAGPPDWVSGLTD
;
A
#
# COMPACT_ATOMS: atom_id res chain seq x y z
N MET A 1 18.92 -30.46 1.91
CA MET A 1 18.16 -29.21 2.03
C MET A 1 18.98 -28.15 1.32
N THR A 2 18.35 -27.38 0.45
CA THR A 2 19.04 -26.45 -0.45
C THR A 2 18.30 -25.13 -0.38
N ALA A 3 18.98 -24.08 0.09
CA ALA A 3 18.47 -22.73 0.01
C ALA A 3 18.27 -22.37 -1.47
N ILE A 4 17.20 -21.65 -1.78
CA ILE A 4 16.87 -21.25 -3.13
C ILE A 4 17.38 -19.83 -3.35
N ARG A 5 18.21 -19.66 -4.37
CA ARG A 5 18.67 -18.36 -4.85
C ARG A 5 17.53 -17.64 -5.56
N ILE A 6 17.12 -16.50 -5.02
CA ILE A 6 16.12 -15.60 -5.63
C ILE A 6 16.87 -14.50 -6.39
N LEU A 7 17.79 -13.80 -5.72
CA LEU A 7 18.73 -12.88 -6.34
C LEU A 7 20.17 -13.27 -5.97
N PRO A 8 21.09 -13.32 -6.94
CA PRO A 8 22.50 -13.64 -6.70
C PRO A 8 23.20 -12.52 -5.93
N GLY A 9 24.29 -12.87 -5.26
CA GLY A 9 25.14 -11.92 -4.56
C GLY A 9 25.85 -12.60 -3.40
N THR A 10 26.77 -11.85 -2.79
CA THR A 10 27.47 -12.28 -1.58
C THR A 10 27.28 -11.24 -0.49
N GLY A 11 27.37 -11.66 0.77
CA GLY A 11 27.18 -10.78 1.91
C GLY A 11 27.53 -11.48 3.22
N ALA A 12 27.95 -10.73 4.22
CA ALA A 12 28.23 -11.27 5.54
C ALA A 12 27.85 -10.26 6.62
N GLY A 13 27.24 -10.72 7.70
CA GLY A 13 26.79 -9.84 8.77
C GLY A 13 26.17 -10.56 9.96
N PRO A 14 25.92 -9.83 11.07
CA PRO A 14 25.17 -10.36 12.19
C PRO A 14 23.74 -10.68 11.77
N VAL A 15 23.15 -11.71 12.39
CA VAL A 15 21.76 -12.10 12.13
C VAL A 15 20.79 -11.12 12.81
N LEU A 16 19.75 -10.73 12.08
CA LEU A 16 18.54 -10.13 12.62
C LEU A 16 17.35 -10.97 12.18
N ALA A 17 16.88 -11.85 13.07
CA ALA A 17 15.73 -12.69 12.82
C ALA A 17 14.44 -12.09 13.41
N MET A 18 13.39 -12.07 12.60
CA MET A 18 12.07 -11.57 12.94
C MET A 18 11.05 -12.69 12.75
N GLY A 19 10.21 -12.94 13.76
CA GLY A 19 9.17 -13.98 13.70
C GLY A 19 7.90 -13.57 12.95
N GLN A 20 7.80 -12.30 12.54
CA GLN A 20 6.70 -11.75 11.77
C GLN A 20 7.24 -10.86 10.66
N GLY A 21 6.43 -10.65 9.62
CA GLY A 21 6.80 -9.79 8.51
C GLY A 21 6.87 -8.31 8.88
N LEU A 22 7.75 -7.59 8.21
CA LEU A 22 7.96 -6.16 8.35
C LEU A 22 7.33 -5.40 7.18
N SER A 23 6.63 -4.30 7.46
CA SER A 23 6.29 -3.32 6.43
C SER A 23 7.46 -2.38 6.24
N PHE A 24 8.09 -2.43 5.06
CA PHE A 24 9.14 -1.47 4.73
C PHE A 24 8.57 -0.07 4.56
N TRP A 25 7.39 0.05 3.95
CA TRP A 25 6.66 1.31 3.86
C TRP A 25 6.11 1.73 5.23
N GLY A 26 6.52 2.92 5.71
CA GLY A 26 6.09 3.47 7.00
C GLY A 26 6.60 2.72 8.24
N GLY A 27 7.30 1.60 8.06
CA GLY A 27 7.86 0.80 9.14
C GLY A 27 9.39 0.73 9.17
N VAL A 28 10.06 1.27 8.15
CA VAL A 28 11.52 1.42 8.10
C VAL A 28 11.88 2.85 7.70
N ASP A 29 12.80 3.45 8.43
CA ASP A 29 13.52 4.65 8.02
C ASP A 29 14.68 4.23 7.10
N PRO A 30 14.65 4.57 5.80
CA PRO A 30 15.68 4.17 4.85
C PRO A 30 17.00 4.93 5.01
N ASP A 31 17.00 6.11 5.63
CA ASP A 31 18.22 6.90 5.83
C ASP A 31 19.02 6.34 7.01
N ALA A 32 18.33 6.01 8.10
CA ALA A 32 18.93 5.39 9.28
C ALA A 32 19.01 3.85 9.20
N ALA A 33 18.40 3.25 8.17
CA ALA A 33 18.20 1.79 8.04
C ALA A 33 17.64 1.16 9.33
N ARG A 34 16.61 1.76 9.92
CA ARG A 34 16.07 1.37 11.24
C ARG A 34 14.57 1.07 11.18
N VAL A 35 14.12 0.06 11.92
CA VAL A 35 12.70 -0.26 12.09
C VAL A 35 12.02 0.82 12.95
N ILE A 36 11.03 1.50 12.38
CA ILE A 36 10.24 2.57 13.02
C ILE A 36 8.77 2.18 13.24
N ASP A 37 8.33 1.00 12.77
CA ASP A 37 7.01 0.46 13.08
C ASP A 37 6.90 0.18 14.58
N THR A 38 6.22 1.07 15.31
CA THR A 38 6.02 0.96 16.78
C THR A 38 5.19 -0.25 17.20
N HIS A 39 4.47 -0.89 16.26
CA HIS A 39 3.69 -2.10 16.51
C HIS A 39 4.48 -3.39 16.21
N HIS A 40 5.72 -3.28 15.71
CA HIS A 40 6.56 -4.43 15.38
C HIS A 40 7.53 -4.78 16.54
N PRO A 41 7.69 -6.06 16.93
CA PRO A 41 8.61 -6.49 17.99
C PRO A 41 10.07 -6.08 17.77
N ALA A 42 10.46 -5.90 16.51
CA ALA A 42 11.79 -5.42 16.12
C ALA A 42 11.94 -3.88 16.08
N HIS A 43 10.99 -3.12 16.63
CA HIS A 43 11.06 -1.66 16.69
C HIS A 43 12.41 -1.19 17.29
N GLY A 44 13.07 -0.28 16.58
CA GLY A 44 14.40 0.24 16.93
C GLY A 44 15.58 -0.60 16.43
N ALA A 45 15.36 -1.78 15.84
CA ALA A 45 16.43 -2.60 15.27
C ALA A 45 17.03 -1.96 14.00
N GLU A 46 18.33 -2.14 13.82
CA GLU A 46 19.08 -1.66 12.65
C GLU A 46 19.21 -2.76 11.60
N LEU A 47 19.02 -2.44 10.33
CA LEU A 47 19.05 -3.34 9.18
C LEU A 47 20.40 -3.32 8.45
N ALA A 48 21.11 -2.19 8.49
CA ALA A 48 22.34 -1.97 7.73
C ALA A 48 23.40 -3.04 8.02
N GLY A 49 23.93 -3.66 6.95
CA GLY A 49 24.99 -4.67 7.04
C GLY A 49 24.58 -5.97 7.75
N ARG A 50 23.31 -6.16 8.11
CA ARG A 50 22.83 -7.39 8.76
C ARG A 50 22.36 -8.42 7.76
N VAL A 51 22.38 -9.69 8.16
CA VAL A 51 21.64 -10.73 7.46
C VAL A 51 20.24 -10.78 8.08
N VAL A 52 19.25 -10.28 7.33
CA VAL A 52 17.88 -10.11 7.82
C VAL A 52 17.06 -11.34 7.45
N LEU A 53 16.48 -11.99 8.46
CA LEU A 53 15.59 -13.13 8.33
C LEU A 53 14.17 -12.72 8.75
N MET A 54 13.18 -12.98 7.88
CA MET A 54 11.75 -12.86 8.22
C MET A 54 10.92 -13.80 7.35
N PRO A 55 9.70 -14.22 7.76
CA PRO A 55 8.90 -15.12 6.94
C PRO A 55 8.60 -14.55 5.55
N THR A 56 8.10 -13.32 5.52
CA THR A 56 7.80 -12.52 4.32
C THR A 56 7.75 -11.03 4.69
N SER A 57 7.54 -10.14 3.72
CA SER A 57 7.20 -8.73 3.96
C SER A 57 5.68 -8.55 4.05
N ARG A 58 5.21 -7.45 4.67
CA ARG A 58 3.76 -7.12 4.73
C ARG A 58 3.52 -5.65 4.41
N GLY A 59 2.25 -5.24 4.29
CA GLY A 59 1.88 -3.83 4.11
C GLY A 59 1.86 -3.37 2.65
N SER A 60 2.18 -2.09 2.41
CA SER A 60 2.05 -1.44 1.09
C SER A 60 3.02 -1.97 0.04
N CYS A 61 2.65 -1.86 -1.24
CA CYS A 61 3.47 -2.17 -2.42
C CYS A 61 4.76 -1.34 -2.49
N SER A 62 4.77 -0.20 -1.80
CA SER A 62 5.84 0.80 -1.82
C SER A 62 7.10 0.43 -1.03
N GLY A 63 7.16 -0.78 -0.45
CA GLY A 63 8.36 -1.29 0.21
C GLY A 63 9.58 -1.44 -0.71
N SER A 64 9.37 -1.65 -2.03
CA SER A 64 10.44 -1.76 -3.03
C SER A 64 11.34 -0.52 -3.03
N GLY A 65 10.74 0.66 -2.92
CA GLY A 65 11.49 1.92 -2.94
C GLY A 65 12.33 2.14 -1.70
N VAL A 66 11.90 1.65 -0.54
CA VAL A 66 12.67 1.70 0.71
C VAL A 66 13.93 0.82 0.61
N ILE A 67 13.80 -0.38 0.04
CA ILE A 67 14.97 -1.23 -0.23
C ILE A 67 15.93 -0.55 -1.22
N LEU A 68 15.40 -0.01 -2.33
CA LEU A 68 16.21 0.67 -3.32
C LEU A 68 16.94 1.88 -2.73
N GLU A 69 16.26 2.70 -1.92
CA GLU A 69 16.85 3.84 -1.21
C GLU A 69 18.02 3.40 -0.33
N MET A 70 17.84 2.38 0.52
CA MET A 70 18.93 1.87 1.36
C MET A 70 20.12 1.38 0.54
N MET A 71 19.88 0.76 -0.62
CA MET A 71 20.94 0.31 -1.52
C MET A 71 21.69 1.47 -2.18
N LEU A 72 20.98 2.53 -2.58
CA LEU A 72 21.56 3.74 -3.15
C LEU A 72 22.37 4.51 -2.10
N ASN A 73 21.88 4.56 -0.86
CA ASN A 73 22.55 5.20 0.28
C ASN A 73 23.71 4.37 0.86
N GLY A 74 23.84 3.10 0.46
CA GLY A 74 24.92 2.21 0.93
C GLY A 74 24.71 1.67 2.34
N CYS A 75 23.47 1.70 2.84
CA CYS A 75 23.07 1.20 4.17
C CYS A 75 22.13 -0.01 4.10
N ALA A 76 22.07 -0.70 2.95
CA ALA A 76 21.27 -1.92 2.80
C ALA A 76 21.70 -3.06 3.74
N PRO A 77 20.81 -4.03 4.00
CA PRO A 77 21.19 -5.32 4.58
C PRO A 77 22.33 -5.99 3.81
N ALA A 78 23.10 -6.84 4.47
CA ALA A 78 24.10 -7.67 3.81
C ALA A 78 23.44 -8.81 3.00
N ALA A 79 22.30 -9.32 3.47
CA ALA A 79 21.48 -10.30 2.76
C ALA A 79 20.06 -10.31 3.33
N MET A 80 19.10 -10.79 2.53
CA MET A 80 17.74 -11.05 2.98
C MET A 80 17.38 -12.53 2.76
N ILE A 81 16.81 -13.17 3.77
CA ILE A 81 16.42 -14.58 3.72
C ILE A 81 14.96 -14.71 4.18
N PHE A 82 14.14 -15.33 3.35
CA PHE A 82 12.72 -15.56 3.58
C PHE A 82 12.39 -17.04 3.71
N SER A 83 11.36 -17.39 4.50
CA SER A 83 10.81 -18.76 4.50
C SER A 83 9.61 -18.90 3.55
N GLU A 84 8.91 -17.80 3.26
CA GLU A 84 7.76 -17.75 2.37
C GLU A 84 8.10 -17.00 1.06
N ALA A 85 7.11 -16.84 0.16
CA ALA A 85 7.28 -16.03 -1.03
C ALA A 85 7.30 -14.52 -0.69
N GLU A 86 8.14 -13.76 -1.37
CA GLU A 86 8.30 -12.32 -1.14
C GLU A 86 8.65 -11.61 -2.44
N ASP A 87 7.82 -10.65 -2.83
CA ASP A 87 7.95 -9.94 -4.12
C ASP A 87 8.42 -8.48 -3.97
N VAL A 88 8.07 -7.81 -2.87
CA VAL A 88 8.18 -6.35 -2.71
C VAL A 88 9.63 -5.94 -2.46
N ALA A 89 10.24 -6.43 -1.38
CA ALA A 89 11.63 -6.16 -1.06
C ALA A 89 12.57 -6.73 -2.13
N THR A 90 12.23 -7.92 -2.64
CA THR A 90 12.95 -8.58 -3.73
C THR A 90 12.95 -7.74 -5.01
N LEU A 91 11.85 -7.08 -5.36
CA LEU A 91 11.83 -6.19 -6.52
C LEU A 91 12.74 -4.97 -6.32
N GLY A 92 12.72 -4.34 -5.14
CA GLY A 92 13.64 -3.23 -4.84
C GLY A 92 15.11 -3.62 -5.05
N ALA A 93 15.48 -4.81 -4.56
CA ALA A 93 16.80 -5.39 -4.76
C ALA A 93 17.12 -5.67 -6.25
N LEU A 94 16.16 -6.21 -6.99
CA LEU A 94 16.29 -6.49 -8.43
C LEU A 94 16.52 -5.20 -9.23
N ILE A 95 15.77 -4.13 -8.93
CA ILE A 95 15.95 -2.81 -9.56
C ILE A 95 17.35 -2.26 -9.25
N GLY A 96 17.77 -2.31 -7.98
CA GLY A 96 19.12 -1.93 -7.56
C GLY A 96 20.20 -2.60 -8.40
N ALA A 97 20.06 -3.91 -8.63
CA ALA A 97 21.03 -4.68 -9.41
C ALA A 97 20.98 -4.35 -10.91
N LYS A 98 19.78 -4.32 -11.51
CA LYS A 98 19.59 -4.17 -12.97
C LYS A 98 19.85 -2.75 -13.47
N MET A 99 19.57 -1.74 -12.65
CA MET A 99 19.65 -0.33 -13.08
C MET A 99 20.83 0.43 -12.48
N PHE A 100 21.29 0.04 -11.30
CA PHE A 100 22.27 0.82 -10.52
C PHE A 100 23.52 0.02 -10.13
N GLY A 101 23.62 -1.25 -10.53
CA GLY A 101 24.79 -2.09 -10.24
C GLY A 101 25.00 -2.35 -8.74
N LYS A 102 23.97 -2.18 -7.92
CA LYS A 102 23.99 -2.45 -6.47
C LYS A 102 23.36 -3.83 -6.25
N THR A 103 24.10 -4.77 -5.69
CA THR A 103 23.60 -6.14 -5.45
C THR A 103 23.19 -6.33 -4.00
N LEU A 104 22.08 -7.01 -3.78
CA LEU A 104 21.61 -7.46 -2.47
C LEU A 104 21.16 -8.92 -2.64
N PRO A 105 21.88 -9.90 -2.07
CA PRO A 105 21.47 -11.30 -2.18
C PRO A 105 20.15 -11.53 -1.46
N VAL A 106 19.24 -12.22 -2.15
CA VAL A 106 17.94 -12.63 -1.63
C VAL A 106 17.79 -14.13 -1.78
N LEU A 107 17.43 -14.81 -0.69
CA LEU A 107 17.33 -16.27 -0.62
C LEU A 107 15.98 -16.69 -0.03
N ARG A 108 15.50 -17.87 -0.45
CA ARG A 108 14.35 -18.54 0.18
C ARG A 108 14.77 -19.88 0.76
N VAL A 109 14.39 -20.16 1.99
CA VAL A 109 14.72 -21.41 2.70
C VAL A 109 13.44 -22.10 3.20
N SER A 110 13.52 -23.37 3.61
CA SER A 110 12.39 -24.01 4.30
C SER A 110 12.22 -23.43 5.71
N ASP A 111 11.06 -23.64 6.33
CA ASP A 111 10.81 -23.22 7.72
C ASP A 111 11.83 -23.83 8.70
N ASP A 112 12.24 -25.08 8.49
CA ASP A 112 13.27 -25.75 9.31
C ASP A 112 14.63 -25.05 9.20
N ASP A 113 15.05 -24.71 7.98
CA ASP A 113 16.32 -24.02 7.75
C ASP A 113 16.25 -22.56 8.22
N PHE A 114 15.09 -21.91 8.07
CA PHE A 114 14.82 -20.58 8.62
C PHE A 114 15.01 -20.57 10.14
N ALA A 115 14.41 -21.53 10.84
CA ALA A 115 14.54 -21.66 12.29
C ALA A 115 15.99 -21.90 12.72
N ARG A 116 16.72 -22.75 11.99
CA ARG A 116 18.15 -23.02 12.25
C ARG A 116 19.01 -21.78 12.05
N LEU A 117 18.87 -21.10 10.91
CA LEU A 117 19.62 -19.91 10.57
C LEU A 117 19.34 -18.74 11.51
N SER A 118 18.11 -18.63 12.01
CA SER A 118 17.69 -17.59 12.96
C SER A 118 18.42 -17.65 14.31
N LEU A 119 19.01 -18.80 14.66
CA LEU A 119 19.77 -18.99 15.90
C LEU A 119 21.26 -18.66 15.75
N ALA A 120 21.76 -18.47 14.53
CA ALA A 120 23.16 -18.14 14.29
C ALA A 120 23.46 -16.70 14.73
N ARG A 121 24.71 -16.45 15.14
CA ARG A 121 25.15 -15.08 15.51
C ARG A 121 25.39 -14.23 14.27
N SER A 122 25.97 -14.84 13.25
CA SER A 122 26.31 -14.20 11.97
C SER A 122 26.25 -15.23 10.87
N LEU A 123 25.91 -14.78 9.67
CA LEU A 123 25.88 -15.61 8.47
C LEU A 123 26.75 -14.95 7.38
N THR A 124 27.34 -15.80 6.55
CA THR A 124 28.05 -15.46 5.33
C THR A 124 27.35 -16.17 4.18
N ILE A 125 26.93 -15.39 3.18
CA ILE A 125 26.28 -15.81 1.95
C ILE A 125 27.35 -15.73 0.87
N THR A 126 27.72 -16.90 0.34
CA THR A 126 28.51 -17.01 -0.90
C THR A 126 27.57 -17.28 -2.07
N ASP A 127 28.13 -17.47 -3.26
CA ASP A 127 27.31 -17.93 -4.38
C ASP A 127 26.67 -19.28 -4.04
N ASP A 128 27.42 -20.23 -3.52
CA ASP A 128 27.03 -21.64 -3.40
C ASP A 128 26.58 -22.10 -2.01
N ALA A 129 26.72 -21.27 -0.96
CA ALA A 129 26.38 -21.66 0.39
C ALA A 129 26.00 -20.50 1.33
N ILE A 130 25.16 -20.82 2.30
CA ILE A 130 24.99 -20.04 3.53
C ILE A 130 25.82 -20.72 4.62
N THR A 131 26.75 -19.99 5.22
CA THR A 131 27.63 -20.50 6.28
C THR A 131 27.57 -19.61 7.51
N GLY A 132 27.67 -20.18 8.70
CA GLY A 132 27.75 -19.42 9.95
C GLY A 132 27.63 -20.31 11.16
N ASP A 133 28.46 -20.05 12.18
CA ASP A 133 28.63 -20.94 13.34
C ASP A 133 28.88 -22.40 12.90
N ALA A 134 27.97 -23.33 13.22
CA ALA A 134 28.02 -24.74 12.83
C ALA A 134 27.06 -25.09 11.67
N ILE A 135 26.53 -24.08 10.96
CA ILE A 135 25.56 -24.25 9.87
C ILE A 135 26.27 -24.09 8.52
N CYS A 136 26.00 -25.02 7.62
CA CYS A 136 26.34 -24.94 6.20
C CYS A 136 25.14 -25.46 5.39
N ILE A 137 24.55 -24.61 4.57
CA ILE A 137 23.41 -24.92 3.71
C ILE A 137 23.80 -24.57 2.27
N SER A 138 23.76 -25.54 1.36
CA SER A 138 24.01 -25.28 -0.06
C SER A 138 22.93 -24.38 -0.66
N ILE A 139 23.33 -23.48 -1.54
CA ILE A 139 22.46 -22.61 -2.33
C ILE A 139 22.32 -23.23 -3.73
N GLY A 140 21.08 -23.46 -4.15
CA GLY A 140 20.72 -23.88 -5.49
C GLY A 140 19.93 -22.80 -6.20
N ASP A 141 19.91 -22.85 -7.52
CA ASP A 141 19.07 -21.96 -8.31
C ASP A 141 17.59 -22.32 -8.17
N LEU A 142 16.73 -21.32 -8.29
CA LEU A 142 15.29 -21.51 -8.41
C LEU A 142 15.00 -22.48 -9.57
N PRO A 143 14.29 -23.62 -9.34
CA PRO A 143 13.89 -24.49 -10.43
C PRO A 143 12.97 -23.70 -11.37
N GLN A 144 13.42 -23.45 -12.60
CA GLN A 144 12.69 -22.61 -13.54
C GLN A 144 11.81 -23.47 -14.44
N PRO A 145 10.47 -23.46 -14.30
CA PRO A 145 9.65 -23.88 -15.43
C PRO A 145 9.91 -22.91 -16.59
N ALA A 146 9.92 -23.43 -17.82
CA ALA A 146 10.14 -22.59 -18.99
C ALA A 146 9.03 -21.53 -19.09
N LEU A 147 9.39 -20.26 -18.84
CA LEU A 147 8.48 -19.13 -19.05
C LEU A 147 8.17 -19.02 -20.54
N ARG A 148 6.90 -19.24 -20.90
CA ARG A 148 6.43 -19.18 -22.29
C ARG A 148 6.19 -17.73 -22.66
N LEU A 149 7.10 -17.20 -23.48
CA LEU A 149 6.99 -15.87 -24.06
C LEU A 149 6.37 -15.96 -25.45
N ARG A 150 5.41 -15.08 -25.74
CA ARG A 150 4.87 -14.91 -27.09
C ARG A 150 5.94 -14.29 -28.00
N PRO A 151 5.81 -14.38 -29.35
CA PRO A 151 6.71 -13.68 -30.26
C PRO A 151 6.82 -12.17 -29.98
N ASP A 152 5.72 -11.53 -29.58
CA ASP A 152 5.72 -10.11 -29.18
C ASP A 152 6.55 -9.87 -27.91
N ASP A 153 6.39 -10.72 -26.89
CA ASP A 153 7.17 -10.65 -25.64
C ASP A 153 8.67 -10.79 -25.91
N GLN A 154 9.04 -11.72 -26.78
CA GLN A 154 10.44 -11.95 -27.18
C GLN A 154 11.00 -10.76 -27.97
N ALA A 155 10.20 -10.13 -28.83
CA ALA A 155 10.62 -8.97 -29.59
C ALA A 155 10.87 -7.75 -28.69
N ILE A 156 10.01 -7.51 -27.70
CA ILE A 156 10.22 -6.47 -26.68
C ILE A 156 11.51 -6.76 -25.90
N LEU A 157 11.67 -8.00 -25.42
CA LEU A 157 12.86 -8.43 -24.68
C LEU A 157 14.16 -8.27 -25.49
N ALA A 158 14.09 -8.46 -26.81
CA ALA A 158 15.20 -8.28 -27.74
C ALA A 158 15.48 -6.81 -28.10
N GLY A 159 14.69 -5.85 -27.60
CA GLY A 159 14.92 -4.43 -27.79
C GLY A 159 14.16 -3.77 -28.94
N ARG A 160 13.15 -4.43 -29.52
CA ARG A 160 12.31 -3.82 -30.58
C ARG A 160 11.76 -2.46 -30.17
N ASP A 161 11.29 -2.36 -28.93
CA ASP A 161 10.60 -1.17 -28.39
C ASP A 161 11.53 -0.30 -27.53
N GLY A 162 12.84 -0.38 -27.77
CA GLY A 162 13.84 0.42 -27.08
C GLY A 162 14.35 -0.16 -25.76
N GLN A 163 15.34 0.52 -25.19
CA GLN A 163 16.10 0.04 -24.04
C GLN A 163 15.24 -0.08 -22.77
N ALA A 164 14.39 0.93 -22.51
CA ALA A 164 13.50 0.92 -21.35
C ALA A 164 12.50 -0.25 -21.39
N ALA A 165 11.87 -0.51 -22.54
CA ALA A 165 10.90 -1.60 -22.68
C ALA A 165 11.57 -2.97 -22.56
N ALA A 166 12.77 -3.15 -23.13
CA ALA A 166 13.54 -4.37 -22.95
C ALA A 166 13.91 -4.62 -21.47
N LEU A 167 14.37 -3.58 -20.77
CA LEU A 167 14.65 -3.65 -19.33
C LEU A 167 13.39 -4.00 -18.52
N ALA A 168 12.27 -3.33 -18.79
CA ALA A 168 10.99 -3.63 -18.16
C ALA A 168 10.57 -5.09 -18.38
N MET A 169 10.69 -5.60 -19.61
CA MET A 169 10.38 -7.01 -19.93
C MET A 169 11.35 -7.98 -19.23
N GLN A 170 12.63 -7.64 -19.09
CA GLN A 170 13.58 -8.45 -18.31
C GLN A 170 13.18 -8.53 -16.83
N ILE A 171 12.76 -7.41 -16.24
CA ILE A 171 12.27 -7.35 -14.86
C ILE A 171 11.00 -8.20 -14.72
N ILE A 172 10.01 -8.06 -15.61
CA ILE A 172 8.79 -8.88 -15.63
C ILE A 172 9.12 -10.36 -15.75
N CYS A 173 10.00 -10.75 -16.67
CA CYS A 173 10.41 -12.15 -16.82
C CYS A 173 11.11 -12.69 -15.59
N THR A 174 11.86 -11.84 -14.86
CA THR A 174 12.50 -12.23 -13.60
C THR A 174 11.43 -12.44 -12.54
N MET A 175 10.55 -11.46 -12.31
CA MET A 175 9.44 -11.56 -11.34
C MET A 175 8.52 -12.74 -11.63
N ALA A 176 8.18 -13.00 -12.90
CA ALA A 176 7.37 -14.15 -13.29
C ALA A 176 8.01 -15.49 -12.89
N ARG A 177 9.34 -15.61 -13.04
CA ARG A 177 10.06 -16.80 -12.57
C ARG A 177 10.06 -16.89 -11.05
N LEU A 178 10.28 -15.77 -10.35
CA LEU A 178 10.27 -15.73 -8.89
C LEU A 178 8.92 -16.16 -8.30
N GLN A 179 7.83 -15.70 -8.93
CA GLN A 179 6.45 -16.09 -8.61
C GLN A 179 6.10 -17.52 -9.05
N GLY A 180 7.01 -18.23 -9.73
CA GLY A 180 6.80 -19.61 -10.17
C GLY A 180 5.81 -19.77 -11.34
N VAL A 181 5.52 -18.71 -12.08
CA VAL A 181 4.53 -18.75 -13.18
C VAL A 181 5.18 -19.07 -14.53
N THR A 182 4.40 -19.67 -15.43
CA THR A 182 4.88 -20.17 -16.73
C THR A 182 4.41 -19.35 -17.93
N ALA A 183 3.66 -18.28 -17.69
CA ALA A 183 3.10 -17.43 -18.74
C ALA A 183 2.91 -15.99 -18.24
N LEU A 184 2.84 -15.07 -19.20
CA LEU A 184 2.44 -13.68 -18.99
C LEU A 184 1.03 -13.45 -19.56
N THR A 185 0.28 -12.52 -18.97
CA THR A 185 -1.03 -12.07 -19.41
C THR A 185 -1.00 -10.65 -19.94
N ASP A 186 -1.94 -10.33 -20.83
CA ASP A 186 -2.22 -8.96 -21.24
C ASP A 186 -2.94 -8.24 -20.10
N VAL A 187 -2.66 -6.94 -19.95
CA VAL A 187 -3.44 -6.04 -19.11
C VAL A 187 -3.93 -4.87 -19.96
N THR A 188 -5.10 -4.34 -19.63
CA THR A 188 -5.74 -3.29 -20.44
C THR A 188 -5.41 -1.87 -19.99
N ARG A 189 -5.04 -1.68 -18.73
CA ARG A 189 -4.75 -0.36 -18.15
C ARG A 189 -3.86 -0.43 -16.90
N GLY A 190 -3.18 0.67 -16.63
CA GLY A 190 -2.26 0.84 -15.50
C GLY A 190 -2.68 1.96 -14.53
N HIS A 191 -2.21 1.85 -13.28
CA HIS A 191 -2.22 2.94 -12.31
C HIS A 191 -0.93 2.91 -11.50
N ILE A 192 -0.07 3.91 -11.71
CA ILE A 192 1.27 4.00 -11.14
C ILE A 192 1.19 4.42 -9.68
N ASP A 193 1.74 3.61 -8.77
CA ASP A 193 1.82 3.87 -7.33
C ASP A 193 3.11 4.64 -6.95
N GLY A 194 4.24 4.31 -7.60
CA GLY A 194 5.57 4.85 -7.30
C GLY A 194 5.80 6.35 -7.52
N CYS A 195 4.74 7.15 -7.69
CA CYS A 195 4.79 8.60 -7.91
C CYS A 195 4.74 9.45 -6.62
N ILE A 196 4.66 8.82 -5.45
CA ILE A 196 4.85 9.49 -4.16
C ILE A 196 6.35 9.68 -3.92
N LEU A 197 6.79 10.91 -3.63
CA LEU A 197 8.16 11.23 -3.23
C LEU A 197 8.35 10.87 -1.75
N ALA A 198 8.45 9.58 -1.48
CA ALA A 198 8.74 9.06 -0.15
C ALA A 198 10.23 9.11 0.19
N ASN A 199 11.05 8.90 -0.83
CA ASN A 199 12.51 8.90 -0.80
C ASN A 199 13.05 9.27 -2.18
N GLN A 200 14.36 9.44 -2.31
CA GLN A 200 14.98 9.85 -3.56
C GLN A 200 14.97 8.74 -4.62
N ALA A 201 14.96 7.48 -4.21
CA ALA A 201 14.94 6.32 -5.10
C ALA A 201 13.77 6.34 -6.07
N ASN A 202 12.58 6.79 -5.63
CA ASN A 202 11.42 6.93 -6.51
C ASN A 202 11.68 7.94 -7.66
N LEU A 203 12.27 9.09 -7.34
CA LEU A 203 12.65 10.10 -8.33
C LEU A 203 13.75 9.58 -9.27
N ILE A 204 14.81 9.00 -8.70
CA ILE A 204 15.95 8.47 -9.47
C ILE A 204 15.49 7.36 -10.43
N PHE A 205 14.64 6.46 -9.98
CA PHE A 205 14.07 5.40 -10.82
C PHE A 205 13.23 5.98 -11.96
N ALA A 206 12.28 6.87 -11.66
CA ALA A 206 11.36 7.42 -12.65
C ALA A 206 12.10 8.25 -13.71
N GLU A 207 13.05 9.10 -13.31
CA GLU A 207 13.89 9.85 -14.25
C GLU A 207 14.78 8.93 -15.08
N LYS A 208 15.39 7.91 -14.45
CA LYS A 208 16.21 6.94 -15.19
C LYS A 208 15.40 6.20 -16.25
N MET A 209 14.18 5.77 -15.94
CA MET A 209 13.30 5.11 -16.91
C MET A 209 12.90 6.06 -18.05
N ALA A 210 12.54 7.31 -17.73
CA ALA A 210 12.25 8.32 -18.74
C ALA A 210 13.45 8.62 -19.65
N ASP A 211 14.66 8.73 -19.08
CA ASP A 211 15.91 8.97 -19.82
C ASP A 211 16.31 7.79 -20.71
N LEU A 212 15.91 6.57 -20.33
CA LEU A 212 16.03 5.37 -21.16
C LEU A 212 14.97 5.29 -22.28
N GLY A 213 14.07 6.27 -22.38
CA GLY A 213 13.03 6.36 -23.40
C GLY A 213 11.80 5.50 -23.11
N ALA A 214 11.46 5.28 -21.84
CA ALA A 214 10.23 4.57 -21.48
C ALA A 214 8.98 5.30 -21.99
N GLU A 215 8.05 4.56 -22.56
CA GLU A 215 6.73 5.04 -22.99
C GLU A 215 5.68 3.98 -22.63
N VAL A 216 4.57 4.38 -22.01
CA VAL A 216 3.50 3.46 -21.64
C VAL A 216 2.73 3.00 -22.88
N ARG A 217 2.49 1.69 -22.97
CA ARG A 217 1.76 1.06 -24.08
C ARG A 217 0.25 0.95 -23.83
N ILE A 218 -0.15 1.01 -22.56
CA ILE A 218 -1.56 0.92 -22.12
C ILE A 218 -1.99 2.23 -21.47
N PRO A 219 -3.29 2.60 -21.51
CA PRO A 219 -3.81 3.72 -20.75
C PRO A 219 -3.40 3.62 -19.28
N THR A 220 -2.61 4.59 -18.83
CA THR A 220 -1.98 4.55 -17.52
C THR A 220 -2.24 5.85 -16.79
N THR A 221 -2.68 5.76 -15.55
CA THR A 221 -2.98 6.91 -14.67
C THR A 221 -1.95 7.02 -13.56
N ILE A 222 -1.85 8.18 -12.92
CA ILE A 222 -0.89 8.45 -11.85
C ILE A 222 -1.64 8.57 -10.51
N ASN A 223 -1.12 7.89 -9.48
CA ASN A 223 -1.58 7.99 -8.08
C ASN A 223 -1.40 9.43 -7.55
N ALA A 224 -2.00 9.72 -6.40
CA ALA A 224 -1.71 10.92 -5.62
C ALA A 224 -0.20 11.09 -5.41
N ILE A 225 0.23 12.33 -5.31
CA ILE A 225 1.61 12.77 -5.22
C ILE A 225 1.83 13.52 -3.90
N SER A 226 3.05 13.99 -3.68
CA SER A 226 3.47 14.57 -2.40
C SER A 226 3.18 16.06 -2.23
N VAL A 227 2.67 16.72 -3.27
CA VAL A 227 2.36 18.15 -3.27
C VAL A 227 1.11 18.46 -4.07
N ASP A 228 0.38 19.50 -3.70
CA ASP A 228 -0.57 20.15 -4.62
C ASP A 228 0.23 20.80 -5.74
N ARG A 229 0.24 20.15 -6.92
CA ARG A 229 1.20 20.47 -8.00
C ARG A 229 1.10 21.91 -8.47
N GLU A 230 -0.09 22.51 -8.40
CA GLU A 230 -0.36 23.84 -8.92
C GLU A 230 -0.19 24.95 -7.86
N ASN A 231 -0.10 24.58 -6.57
CA ASN A 231 -0.14 25.55 -5.48
C ASN A 231 0.96 25.41 -4.43
N TRP A 232 1.82 24.38 -4.50
CA TRP A 232 2.80 24.11 -3.45
C TRP A 232 3.71 25.30 -3.12
N GLN A 233 4.12 26.12 -4.10
CA GLN A 233 4.92 27.32 -3.84
C GLN A 233 4.16 28.32 -2.96
N ARG A 234 2.88 28.57 -3.28
CA ARG A 234 2.00 29.48 -2.53
C ARG A 234 1.65 28.94 -1.15
N GLN A 235 1.61 27.62 -1.03
CA GLN A 235 1.43 26.94 0.25
C GLN A 235 2.71 26.95 1.11
N GLY A 236 3.84 27.45 0.61
CA GLY A 236 5.08 27.56 1.37
C GLY A 236 5.85 26.24 1.52
N VAL A 237 5.56 25.25 0.68
CA VAL A 237 6.35 24.00 0.63
C VAL A 237 7.79 24.34 0.22
N PRO A 238 8.82 23.80 0.90
CA PRO A 238 10.20 24.07 0.56
C PRO A 238 10.53 23.76 -0.90
N PRO A 239 11.19 24.67 -1.66
CA PRO A 239 11.49 24.47 -3.07
C PRO A 239 12.25 23.18 -3.38
N VAL A 240 13.15 22.73 -2.51
CA VAL A 240 13.87 21.47 -2.69
C VAL A 240 12.90 20.29 -2.82
N PHE A 241 11.97 20.16 -1.87
CA PHE A 241 10.97 19.08 -1.86
C PHE A 241 9.93 19.26 -2.98
N GLY A 242 9.37 20.45 -3.12
CA GLY A 242 8.35 20.74 -4.13
C GLY A 242 8.84 20.51 -5.56
N ASN A 243 10.08 20.91 -5.87
CA ASN A 243 10.67 20.67 -7.19
C ASN A 243 10.94 19.18 -7.45
N GLN A 244 11.42 18.44 -6.45
CA GLN A 244 11.65 16.99 -6.58
C GLN A 244 10.33 16.24 -6.80
N ALA A 245 9.29 16.56 -6.03
CA ALA A 245 7.98 15.94 -6.17
C ALA A 245 7.35 16.25 -7.55
N SER A 246 7.51 17.49 -8.02
CA SER A 246 7.07 17.90 -9.36
C SER A 246 7.81 17.13 -10.46
N ARG A 247 9.14 17.01 -10.36
CA ARG A 247 9.97 16.27 -11.33
C ARG A 247 9.61 14.79 -11.38
N LEU A 248 9.28 14.18 -10.25
CA LEU A 248 8.80 12.79 -10.19
C LEU A 248 7.51 12.64 -11.02
N ALA A 249 6.53 13.51 -10.80
CA ALA A 249 5.30 13.51 -11.58
C ALA A 249 5.52 13.84 -13.07
N ASP A 250 6.46 14.75 -13.38
CA ASP A 250 6.87 15.07 -14.75
C ASP A 250 7.48 13.86 -15.45
N ALA A 251 8.34 13.08 -14.79
CA ALA A 251 8.96 11.90 -15.36
C ALA A 251 7.89 10.90 -15.86
N TYR A 252 6.88 10.59 -15.04
CA TYR A 252 5.77 9.72 -15.45
C TYR A 252 4.91 10.33 -16.56
N THR A 253 4.69 11.64 -16.53
CA THR A 253 3.95 12.35 -17.59
C THR A 253 4.69 12.30 -18.93
N ARG A 254 6.03 12.46 -18.93
CA ARG A 254 6.89 12.31 -20.13
C ARG A 254 6.83 10.90 -20.71
N MET A 255 6.65 9.89 -19.86
CA MET A 255 6.46 8.49 -20.28
C MET A 255 5.03 8.21 -20.80
N GLY A 256 4.14 9.21 -20.88
CA GLY A 256 2.78 9.07 -21.43
C GLY A 256 1.70 8.74 -20.40
N CYS A 257 2.00 8.78 -19.09
CA CYS A 257 0.98 8.57 -18.07
C CYS A 257 0.05 9.79 -17.95
N ARG A 258 -1.25 9.54 -17.75
CA ARG A 258 -2.27 10.58 -17.56
C ARG A 258 -2.18 11.16 -16.13
N PRO A 259 -2.00 12.48 -15.97
CA PRO A 259 -1.79 13.14 -14.68
C PRO A 259 -3.09 13.30 -13.87
N THR A 260 -3.68 12.18 -13.43
CA THR A 260 -4.92 12.16 -12.63
C THR A 260 -4.71 12.47 -11.16
N PHE A 261 -3.50 12.21 -10.65
CA PHE A 261 -3.05 12.43 -9.27
C PHE A 261 -4.07 12.04 -8.20
N THR A 262 -4.50 10.78 -8.20
CA THR A 262 -5.46 10.29 -7.19
C THR A 262 -5.19 8.87 -6.76
N CYS A 263 -5.23 8.61 -5.46
CA CYS A 263 -5.13 7.26 -4.88
C CYS A 263 -6.44 6.48 -4.92
N ALA A 264 -7.51 7.09 -5.42
CA ALA A 264 -8.82 6.50 -5.62
C ALA A 264 -9.20 6.48 -7.12
N PRO A 265 -8.43 5.78 -7.99
CA PRO A 265 -8.70 5.76 -9.44
C PRO A 265 -10.06 5.13 -9.80
N TYR A 266 -10.65 4.32 -8.92
CA TYR A 266 -12.00 3.78 -9.06
C TYR A 266 -13.12 4.84 -8.95
N LEU A 267 -12.79 6.07 -8.53
CA LEU A 267 -13.69 7.22 -8.57
C LEU A 267 -13.64 8.00 -9.89
N LEU A 268 -12.71 7.65 -10.78
CA LEU A 268 -12.66 8.21 -12.14
C LEU A 268 -13.78 7.60 -13.00
N GLU A 269 -14.18 8.33 -14.04
CA GLU A 269 -15.21 7.91 -14.98
C GLU A 269 -14.81 6.61 -15.70
N ASP A 270 -13.58 6.55 -16.20
CA ASP A 270 -12.99 5.39 -16.90
C ASP A 270 -12.39 4.37 -15.91
N ARG A 271 -13.24 3.87 -15.00
CA ARG A 271 -12.89 2.80 -14.06
C ARG A 271 -13.00 1.41 -14.71
N PRO A 272 -12.24 0.40 -14.22
CA PRO A 272 -12.29 -0.96 -14.74
C PRO A 272 -13.67 -1.61 -14.63
N THR A 273 -13.87 -2.63 -15.46
CA THR A 273 -15.07 -3.47 -15.47
C THR A 273 -14.82 -4.86 -14.89
N GLN A 274 -15.89 -5.59 -14.62
CA GLN A 274 -15.79 -6.95 -14.09
C GLN A 274 -15.01 -7.88 -15.03
N ALA A 275 -14.15 -8.71 -14.44
CA ALA A 275 -13.21 -9.63 -15.08
C ALA A 275 -12.09 -8.99 -15.92
N GLU A 276 -12.01 -7.65 -16.00
CA GLU A 276 -10.96 -6.95 -16.73
C GLU A 276 -9.60 -7.14 -16.03
N GLY A 277 -8.59 -7.60 -16.77
CA GLY A 277 -7.21 -7.70 -16.30
C GLY A 277 -6.50 -6.35 -16.36
N ILE A 278 -6.11 -5.80 -15.21
CA ILE A 278 -5.48 -4.48 -15.08
C ILE A 278 -4.17 -4.56 -14.29
N ALA A 279 -3.41 -3.47 -14.26
CA ALA A 279 -2.17 -3.31 -13.51
C ALA A 279 -2.23 -2.08 -12.58
N TRP A 280 -2.99 -2.20 -11.49
CA TRP A 280 -2.98 -1.19 -10.43
C TRP A 280 -2.08 -1.67 -9.31
N ALA A 281 -1.29 -0.78 -8.71
CA ALA A 281 -0.40 -1.12 -7.59
C ALA A 281 -0.84 -0.50 -6.26
N GLU A 282 -1.48 0.68 -6.25
CA GLU A 282 -1.94 1.31 -5.01
C GLU A 282 -2.87 0.38 -4.21
N SER A 283 -2.46 0.03 -2.99
CA SER A 283 -3.07 -1.04 -2.19
C SER A 283 -4.59 -0.92 -2.05
N ASN A 284 -5.09 0.29 -1.74
CA ASN A 284 -6.53 0.48 -1.57
C ASN A 284 -7.30 0.31 -2.90
N ALA A 285 -6.70 0.77 -4.00
CA ALA A 285 -7.26 0.67 -5.34
C ALA A 285 -7.26 -0.76 -5.86
N VAL A 286 -6.21 -1.53 -5.58
CA VAL A 286 -6.12 -2.98 -5.89
C VAL A 286 -7.25 -3.73 -5.22
N ILE A 287 -7.44 -3.55 -3.91
CA ILE A 287 -8.48 -4.25 -3.16
C ILE A 287 -9.85 -3.84 -3.66
N TYR A 288 -10.10 -2.54 -3.85
CA TYR A 288 -11.37 -2.07 -4.38
C TYR A 288 -11.66 -2.60 -5.80
N ALA A 289 -10.65 -2.62 -6.68
CA ALA A 289 -10.81 -3.13 -8.04
C ALA A 289 -11.17 -4.62 -8.05
N ASN A 290 -10.48 -5.44 -7.25
CA ASN A 290 -10.78 -6.87 -7.19
C ASN A 290 -12.09 -7.18 -6.47
N SER A 291 -12.32 -6.54 -5.32
CA SER A 291 -13.43 -6.85 -4.42
C SER A 291 -14.73 -6.20 -4.85
N VAL A 292 -14.72 -4.94 -5.31
CA VAL A 292 -15.95 -4.19 -5.56
C VAL A 292 -16.28 -4.15 -7.05
N LEU A 293 -15.27 -3.95 -7.90
CA LEU A 293 -15.47 -3.90 -9.36
C LEU A 293 -15.40 -5.29 -10.02
N GLY A 294 -14.85 -6.29 -9.35
CA GLY A 294 -14.61 -7.62 -9.91
C GLY A 294 -13.54 -7.63 -11.00
N ALA A 295 -12.72 -6.57 -11.11
CA ALA A 295 -11.54 -6.55 -11.96
C ALA A 295 -10.44 -7.47 -11.40
N ARG A 296 -9.36 -7.65 -12.15
CA ARG A 296 -8.30 -8.61 -11.80
C ARG A 296 -6.96 -7.93 -11.80
N THR A 297 -6.36 -7.82 -10.62
CA THR A 297 -5.01 -7.28 -10.49
C THR A 297 -4.36 -7.77 -9.18
N PRO A 298 -3.22 -8.46 -9.23
CA PRO A 298 -2.42 -8.70 -8.04
C PRO A 298 -1.97 -7.39 -7.40
N LYS A 299 -1.55 -7.49 -6.15
CA LYS A 299 -0.92 -6.38 -5.42
C LYS A 299 0.52 -6.23 -5.92
N HIS A 300 0.68 -5.63 -7.10
CA HIS A 300 1.99 -5.48 -7.75
C HIS A 300 2.89 -4.56 -6.93
N PRO A 301 4.14 -4.95 -6.64
CA PRO A 301 5.09 -4.09 -5.95
C PRO A 301 5.46 -2.86 -6.79
N ASP A 302 5.78 -1.74 -6.14
CA ASP A 302 6.19 -0.50 -6.81
C ASP A 302 7.35 -0.75 -7.76
N TYR A 303 7.34 -0.04 -8.89
CA TYR A 303 8.24 -0.17 -10.05
C TYR A 303 7.81 -1.26 -11.06
N LEU A 304 7.17 -2.34 -10.62
CA LEU A 304 6.65 -3.37 -11.54
C LEU A 304 5.44 -2.85 -12.33
N ASP A 305 4.62 -2.02 -11.69
CA ASP A 305 3.51 -1.31 -12.31
C ASP A 305 3.92 -0.51 -13.57
N LEU A 306 5.02 0.24 -13.50
CA LEU A 306 5.58 0.94 -14.66
C LEU A 306 6.09 -0.06 -15.71
N CYS A 307 6.78 -1.12 -15.29
CA CYS A 307 7.27 -2.13 -16.22
C CYS A 307 6.12 -2.79 -16.98
N ILE A 308 5.01 -3.08 -16.28
CA ILE A 308 3.79 -3.63 -16.88
C ILE A 308 3.15 -2.58 -17.81
N ALA A 309 3.09 -1.31 -17.40
CA ALA A 309 2.52 -0.25 -18.24
C ALA A 309 3.29 -0.03 -19.55
N VAL A 310 4.62 -0.10 -19.51
CA VAL A 310 5.51 0.05 -20.69
C VAL A 310 5.40 -1.16 -21.63
N THR A 311 5.16 -2.35 -21.11
CA THR A 311 5.13 -3.57 -21.94
C THR A 311 3.72 -4.01 -22.34
N GLY A 312 2.71 -3.66 -21.54
CA GLY A 312 1.34 -4.20 -21.59
C GLY A 312 1.21 -5.61 -21.01
N ARG A 313 2.23 -6.13 -20.32
CA ARG A 313 2.36 -7.54 -19.95
C ARG A 313 2.64 -7.69 -18.46
N ALA A 314 1.91 -8.59 -17.81
CA ALA A 314 2.08 -8.92 -16.40
C ALA A 314 2.33 -10.43 -16.20
N PRO A 315 3.03 -10.84 -15.13
CA PRO A 315 3.03 -12.24 -14.72
C PRO A 315 1.59 -12.76 -14.53
N LEU A 316 1.25 -13.91 -15.13
CA LEU A 316 -0.05 -14.54 -14.92
C LEU A 316 -0.06 -15.26 -13.56
N SER A 317 -0.17 -14.48 -12.48
CA SER A 317 -0.12 -14.94 -11.09
C SER A 317 -1.35 -14.51 -10.29
N GLY A 318 -1.56 -15.19 -9.16
CA GLY A 318 -2.57 -14.82 -8.17
C GLY A 318 -3.96 -14.58 -8.75
N VAL A 319 -4.59 -13.48 -8.34
CA VAL A 319 -6.00 -13.15 -8.63
C VAL A 319 -6.32 -12.81 -10.09
N TYR A 320 -5.36 -12.94 -11.01
CA TYR A 320 -5.70 -13.10 -12.43
C TYR A 320 -6.42 -14.44 -12.70
N LEU A 321 -6.15 -15.48 -11.89
CA LEU A 321 -6.71 -16.82 -11.99
C LEU A 321 -7.93 -16.98 -11.07
N ASP A 322 -8.99 -17.64 -11.57
CA ASP A 322 -10.23 -17.85 -10.81
C ASP A 322 -10.02 -18.61 -9.50
N GLU A 323 -9.20 -19.66 -9.55
CA GLU A 323 -8.93 -20.52 -8.40
C GLU A 323 -8.27 -19.75 -7.24
N GLU A 324 -7.43 -18.77 -7.56
CA GLU A 324 -6.74 -17.96 -6.56
C GLU A 324 -7.60 -16.84 -5.97
N ARG A 325 -8.82 -16.65 -6.48
CA ARG A 325 -9.80 -15.70 -5.93
C ARG A 325 -10.71 -16.33 -4.88
N ARG A 326 -10.66 -17.66 -4.72
CA ARG A 326 -11.45 -18.39 -3.73
C ARG A 326 -11.03 -18.01 -2.31
N PRO A 327 -11.98 -17.75 -1.38
CA PRO A 327 -11.64 -17.39 -0.02
C PRO A 327 -10.96 -18.56 0.71
N ALA A 328 -9.88 -18.26 1.41
CA ALA A 328 -9.14 -19.20 2.27
C ALA A 328 -9.30 -18.86 3.77
N ARG A 329 -10.19 -17.91 4.08
CA ARG A 329 -10.56 -17.50 5.43
C ARG A 329 -12.05 -17.15 5.45
N ILE A 330 -12.74 -17.53 6.51
CA ILE A 330 -14.12 -17.09 6.77
C ILE A 330 -14.10 -16.23 8.03
N ILE A 331 -14.64 -15.01 7.96
CA ILE A 331 -14.74 -14.11 9.10
C ILE A 331 -16.19 -13.75 9.35
N ASP A 332 -16.74 -14.21 10.46
CA ASP A 332 -18.09 -13.89 10.90
C ASP A 332 -18.07 -12.64 11.79
N PHE A 333 -18.78 -11.58 11.38
CA PHE A 333 -18.93 -10.36 12.16
C PHE A 333 -20.24 -10.38 12.95
N ASP A 334 -20.11 -10.19 14.26
CA ASP A 334 -21.23 -9.81 15.11
C ASP A 334 -21.42 -8.30 15.01
N VAL A 335 -22.41 -7.88 14.21
CA VAL A 335 -22.65 -6.47 13.89
C VAL A 335 -23.37 -5.79 15.06
N PRO A 336 -22.74 -4.81 15.72
CA PRO A 336 -23.37 -4.09 16.80
C PRO A 336 -24.49 -3.19 16.28
N GLY A 337 -25.61 -3.14 17.00
CA GLY A 337 -26.70 -2.21 16.68
C GLY A 337 -26.28 -0.75 16.84
N GLY A 338 -26.77 0.13 15.96
CA GLY A 338 -26.49 1.57 16.01
C GLY A 338 -25.09 1.97 15.54
N ALA A 339 -24.40 1.11 14.79
CA ALA A 339 -23.09 1.41 14.22
C ALA A 339 -23.15 2.61 13.25
N ASP A 340 -22.23 3.56 13.42
CA ASP A 340 -22.02 4.72 12.53
C ASP A 340 -21.03 4.40 11.40
N ASP A 341 -20.62 5.40 10.61
CA ASP A 341 -19.72 5.22 9.47
C ASP A 341 -18.28 4.82 9.85
N SER A 342 -17.85 5.02 11.09
CA SER A 342 -16.54 4.56 11.59
C SER A 342 -16.45 3.03 11.72
N PHE A 343 -17.60 2.35 11.66
CA PHE A 343 -17.69 0.89 11.60
C PHE A 343 -16.91 0.29 10.43
N TRP A 344 -17.03 0.86 9.22
CA TRP A 344 -16.47 0.27 8.01
C TRP A 344 -14.93 0.28 7.96
N PRO A 345 -14.24 1.37 8.33
CA PRO A 345 -12.80 1.32 8.54
C PRO A 345 -12.38 0.26 9.57
N LEU A 346 -13.12 0.11 10.68
CA LEU A 346 -12.79 -0.88 11.71
C LEU A 346 -13.01 -2.32 11.25
N VAL A 347 -14.07 -2.58 10.48
CA VAL A 347 -14.30 -3.88 9.83
C VAL A 347 -13.12 -4.23 8.92
N GLY A 348 -12.70 -3.29 8.06
CA GLY A 348 -11.55 -3.50 7.17
C GLY A 348 -10.26 -3.79 7.94
N TYR A 349 -9.95 -2.96 8.94
CA TYR A 349 -8.76 -3.11 9.79
C TYR A 349 -8.74 -4.47 10.52
N LEU A 350 -9.85 -4.84 11.16
CA LEU A 350 -9.97 -6.11 11.88
C LEU A 350 -9.94 -7.31 10.93
N ALA A 351 -10.61 -7.24 9.78
CA ALA A 351 -10.53 -8.29 8.77
C ALA A 351 -9.09 -8.52 8.31
N GLY A 352 -8.31 -7.44 8.16
CA GLY A 352 -6.92 -7.55 7.76
C GLY A 352 -6.04 -8.13 8.86
N LEU A 353 -6.23 -7.74 10.13
CA LEU A 353 -5.54 -8.35 11.27
C LEU A 353 -5.86 -9.84 11.44
N LYS A 354 -7.10 -10.25 11.17
CA LYS A 354 -7.54 -11.66 11.28
C LYS A 354 -7.24 -12.48 10.01
N SER A 355 -6.81 -11.82 8.92
CA SER A 355 -6.45 -12.45 7.64
C SER A 355 -5.28 -11.71 6.98
N PRO A 356 -4.08 -11.74 7.60
CA PRO A 356 -2.94 -10.96 7.13
C PRO A 356 -2.39 -11.45 5.78
N ASP A 357 -2.61 -12.73 5.45
CA ASP A 357 -1.90 -13.48 4.41
C ASP A 357 -2.82 -14.10 3.34
N ARG A 358 -4.14 -14.06 3.52
CA ARG A 358 -5.08 -14.81 2.67
C ARG A 358 -6.40 -14.07 2.45
N ILE A 359 -7.07 -14.39 1.34
CA ILE A 359 -8.34 -13.76 0.94
C ILE A 359 -9.47 -14.23 1.88
N PRO A 360 -10.13 -13.33 2.61
CA PRO A 360 -11.28 -13.67 3.44
C PRO A 360 -12.61 -13.50 2.71
N VAL A 361 -13.61 -14.25 3.16
CA VAL A 361 -15.03 -13.90 2.99
C VAL A 361 -15.59 -13.39 4.32
N LEU A 362 -16.10 -12.17 4.32
CA LEU A 362 -16.70 -11.50 5.47
C LEU A 362 -18.20 -11.76 5.47
N ARG A 363 -18.74 -12.26 6.59
CA ARG A 363 -20.16 -12.59 6.77
C ARG A 363 -20.79 -11.70 7.84
N GLY A 364 -22.11 -11.55 7.78
CA GLY A 364 -22.89 -10.72 8.72
C GLY A 364 -23.09 -9.27 8.27
N LEU A 365 -22.38 -8.81 7.22
CA LEU A 365 -22.38 -7.39 6.80
C LEU A 365 -23.46 -7.04 5.77
N ALA A 366 -23.96 -8.00 4.98
CA ALA A 366 -24.96 -7.74 3.92
C ALA A 366 -26.24 -7.02 4.39
N PRO A 367 -26.81 -7.30 5.57
CA PRO A 367 -28.00 -6.60 6.07
C PRO A 367 -27.81 -5.08 6.24
N LEU A 368 -26.58 -4.59 6.30
CA LEU A 368 -26.28 -3.16 6.39
C LEU A 368 -26.28 -2.44 5.04
N HIS A 369 -26.40 -3.17 3.92
CA HIS A 369 -26.42 -2.61 2.56
C HIS A 369 -25.29 -1.59 2.27
N PRO A 370 -24.00 -1.96 2.47
CA PRO A 370 -22.89 -1.04 2.25
C PRO A 370 -22.86 -0.48 0.83
N GLY A 371 -22.67 0.83 0.72
CA GLY A 371 -22.49 1.53 -0.54
C GLY A 371 -21.03 1.60 -0.96
N THR A 372 -20.77 2.47 -1.93
CA THR A 372 -19.43 2.67 -2.51
C THR A 372 -18.45 3.23 -1.49
N ASP A 373 -18.86 4.21 -0.67
CA ASP A 373 -17.96 4.86 0.29
C ASP A 373 -17.65 3.95 1.49
N GLU A 374 -18.63 3.17 1.96
CA GLU A 374 -18.43 2.15 2.99
C GLU A 374 -17.44 1.07 2.54
N LEU A 375 -17.63 0.53 1.33
CA LEU A 375 -16.72 -0.47 0.76
C LEU A 375 -15.33 0.13 0.49
N LYS A 376 -15.25 1.40 0.10
CA LYS A 376 -13.99 2.13 -0.06
C LYS A 376 -13.22 2.20 1.26
N ALA A 377 -13.88 2.62 2.33
CA ALA A 377 -13.30 2.72 3.66
C ALA A 377 -12.82 1.34 4.18
N LEU A 378 -13.65 0.31 3.99
CA LEU A 378 -13.32 -1.08 4.32
C LEU A 378 -12.07 -1.56 3.56
N CYS A 379 -12.03 -1.40 2.24
CA CYS A 379 -10.91 -1.85 1.40
C CYS A 379 -9.60 -1.15 1.77
N ALA A 380 -9.66 0.16 2.04
CA ALA A 380 -8.49 0.94 2.43
C ALA A 380 -7.89 0.49 3.78
N ALA A 381 -8.74 0.27 4.78
CA ALA A 381 -8.30 -0.21 6.07
C ALA A 381 -7.81 -1.67 6.01
N PHE A 382 -8.46 -2.53 5.23
CA PHE A 382 -8.01 -3.91 5.01
C PHE A 382 -6.59 -3.98 4.46
N GLY A 383 -6.31 -3.20 3.40
CA GLY A 383 -4.98 -3.15 2.76
C GLY A 383 -3.87 -2.56 3.63
N THR A 384 -4.21 -2.00 4.78
CA THR A 384 -3.26 -1.49 5.77
C THR A 384 -2.64 -2.63 6.57
N THR A 385 -3.45 -3.61 6.95
CA THR A 385 -3.06 -4.73 7.83
C THR A 385 -2.93 -6.08 7.13
N SER A 386 -3.38 -6.20 5.88
CA SER A 386 -3.32 -7.43 5.09
C SER A 386 -2.49 -7.27 3.81
N ALA A 387 -1.79 -8.35 3.45
CA ALA A 387 -1.14 -8.51 2.15
C ALA A 387 -2.09 -9.07 1.07
N ALA A 388 -3.27 -9.58 1.44
CA ALA A 388 -4.20 -10.14 0.47
C ALA A 388 -4.70 -9.06 -0.51
N PRO A 389 -4.74 -9.36 -1.83
CA PRO A 389 -5.11 -8.38 -2.86
C PRO A 389 -6.61 -8.09 -2.91
N MET A 390 -7.42 -8.84 -2.16
CA MET A 390 -8.87 -8.72 -2.15
C MET A 390 -9.49 -9.36 -0.91
N LEU A 391 -10.75 -9.01 -0.68
CA LEU A 391 -11.69 -9.65 0.24
C LEU A 391 -13.05 -9.83 -0.45
N HIS A 392 -13.87 -10.74 0.06
CA HIS A 392 -15.27 -10.87 -0.32
C HIS A 392 -16.17 -10.41 0.81
N VAL A 393 -17.27 -9.74 0.50
CA VAL A 393 -18.37 -9.48 1.45
C VAL A 393 -19.55 -10.32 1.00
N ALA A 394 -19.90 -11.35 1.79
CA ALA A 394 -20.93 -12.32 1.47
C ALA A 394 -22.26 -11.62 1.16
N GLY A 395 -22.81 -11.84 -0.03
CA GLY A 395 -24.07 -11.22 -0.49
C GLY A 395 -23.95 -9.78 -1.00
N VAL A 396 -22.75 -9.21 -1.08
CA VAL A 396 -22.51 -7.82 -1.51
C VAL A 396 -21.53 -7.77 -2.68
N THR A 397 -20.30 -8.27 -2.51
CA THR A 397 -19.28 -8.16 -3.55
C THR A 397 -19.52 -9.16 -4.68
N PRO A 398 -19.08 -8.85 -5.92
CA PRO A 398 -18.98 -9.86 -6.97
C PRO A 398 -18.22 -11.09 -6.48
N GLU A 399 -18.61 -12.26 -6.94
CA GLU A 399 -17.93 -13.53 -6.67
C GLU A 399 -17.94 -13.98 -5.20
N ALA A 400 -18.68 -13.31 -4.30
CA ALA A 400 -18.77 -13.70 -2.90
C ALA A 400 -19.42 -15.08 -2.67
N GLN A 401 -20.04 -15.65 -3.70
CA GLN A 401 -20.60 -17.01 -3.74
C GLN A 401 -19.56 -18.10 -4.03
N LEU A 402 -18.30 -17.76 -4.32
CA LEU A 402 -17.24 -18.75 -4.55
C LEU A 402 -17.08 -19.64 -3.32
N MET A 403 -16.98 -20.95 -3.56
CA MET A 403 -16.75 -21.93 -2.50
C MET A 403 -15.36 -21.70 -1.87
N PRO A 404 -15.27 -21.60 -0.53
CA PRO A 404 -13.98 -21.51 0.15
C PRO A 404 -13.03 -22.64 -0.23
N LYS A 405 -11.73 -22.39 -0.12
CA LYS A 405 -10.70 -23.44 -0.30
C LYS A 405 -10.89 -24.54 0.75
N PRO A 406 -10.52 -25.81 0.47
CA PRO A 406 -10.77 -26.93 1.39
C PRO A 406 -10.15 -26.77 2.79
N ASP A 407 -9.04 -26.03 2.87
CA ASP A 407 -8.28 -25.71 4.08
C ASP A 407 -8.66 -24.36 4.71
N ALA A 408 -9.74 -23.72 4.24
CA ALA A 408 -10.21 -22.46 4.78
C ALA A 408 -10.64 -22.61 6.26
N ASP A 409 -10.18 -21.70 7.11
CA ASP A 409 -10.50 -21.70 8.53
C ASP A 409 -11.33 -20.46 8.95
N GLY A 410 -12.02 -20.61 10.08
CA GLY A 410 -12.97 -19.61 10.61
C GLY A 410 -12.35 -18.68 11.66
N ARG A 411 -12.80 -17.43 11.66
CA ARG A 411 -12.55 -16.43 12.71
C ARG A 411 -13.85 -15.67 13.01
N THR A 412 -13.96 -15.13 14.21
CA THR A 412 -15.08 -14.28 14.60
C THR A 412 -14.54 -12.92 15.03
N VAL A 413 -15.28 -11.88 14.70
CA VAL A 413 -15.05 -10.51 15.15
C VAL A 413 -16.27 -10.07 15.92
N GLY A 414 -16.08 -9.77 17.21
CA GLY A 414 -17.13 -9.27 18.08
C GLY A 414 -16.81 -7.89 18.66
N ARG A 415 -17.70 -7.40 19.52
CA ARG A 415 -17.58 -6.09 20.17
C ARG A 415 -16.23 -5.86 20.86
N ALA A 416 -15.66 -6.88 21.51
CA ALA A 416 -14.36 -6.78 22.17
C ALA A 416 -13.21 -6.49 21.18
N ASP A 417 -13.25 -7.06 19.98
CA ASP A 417 -12.29 -6.78 18.92
C ASP A 417 -12.43 -5.33 18.43
N PHE A 418 -13.66 -4.84 18.24
CA PHE A 418 -13.92 -3.44 17.89
C PHE A 418 -13.40 -2.47 18.96
N ALA A 419 -13.59 -2.77 20.25
CA ALA A 419 -13.07 -1.97 21.34
C ALA A 419 -11.54 -1.98 21.43
N ALA A 420 -10.88 -3.09 21.08
CA ALA A 420 -9.43 -3.15 20.96
C ALA A 420 -8.93 -2.29 19.78
N ALA A 421 -9.47 -2.50 18.57
CA ALA A 421 -9.08 -1.73 17.39
C ALA A 421 -9.35 -0.23 17.54
N TRP A 422 -10.47 0.17 18.18
CA TRP A 422 -10.74 1.57 18.50
C TRP A 422 -9.63 2.16 19.37
N ARG A 423 -9.22 1.48 20.44
CA ARG A 423 -8.14 1.97 21.32
C ARG A 423 -6.80 2.07 20.57
N ASP A 424 -6.48 1.08 19.74
CA ASP A 424 -5.22 1.05 18.98
C ASP A 424 -5.12 2.22 17.99
N LEU A 425 -6.23 2.57 17.32
CA LEU A 425 -6.29 3.65 16.32
C LEU A 425 -6.54 5.05 16.93
N ASN A 426 -6.76 5.15 18.25
CA ASN A 426 -7.29 6.34 18.88
C ASN A 426 -6.52 6.72 20.16
N SER A 427 -5.21 6.92 20.03
CA SER A 427 -4.26 7.14 21.13
C SER A 427 -3.99 8.62 21.48
N GLY A 428 -4.50 9.56 20.66
CA GLY A 428 -4.30 11.00 20.87
C GLY A 428 -5.09 11.60 22.04
N ALA A 429 -4.70 12.84 22.39
CA ALA A 429 -5.42 13.65 23.37
C ALA A 429 -6.80 14.09 22.83
N GLN A 430 -7.67 14.56 23.72
CA GLN A 430 -9.01 15.02 23.31
C GLN A 430 -8.94 16.32 22.50
N GLU A 431 -8.00 17.22 22.80
CA GLU A 431 -7.78 18.44 22.05
C GLU A 431 -7.21 18.09 20.66
N VAL A 432 -7.86 18.61 19.61
CA VAL A 432 -7.51 18.34 18.21
C VAL A 432 -7.08 19.62 17.51
N ASP A 433 -5.95 19.55 16.82
CA ASP A 433 -5.36 20.68 16.10
C ASP A 433 -5.62 20.63 14.58
N LEU A 434 -5.93 19.44 14.06
CA LEU A 434 -6.17 19.20 12.64
C LEU A 434 -7.22 18.12 12.43
N ILE A 435 -8.18 18.38 11.54
CA ILE A 435 -9.10 17.38 10.99
C ILE A 435 -8.59 16.98 9.60
N ALA A 436 -8.39 15.67 9.40
CA ALA A 436 -7.81 15.07 8.20
C ALA A 436 -8.78 14.10 7.53
N ILE A 437 -9.34 14.49 6.38
CA ILE A 437 -10.31 13.70 5.61
C ILE A 437 -9.76 13.44 4.19
N GLY A 438 -10.02 12.25 3.63
CA GLY A 438 -9.59 11.90 2.27
C GLY A 438 -8.38 10.96 2.21
N SER A 439 -8.30 9.96 3.09
CA SER A 439 -7.32 8.86 2.99
C SER A 439 -8.04 7.51 2.88
N PRO A 440 -8.31 6.98 1.68
CA PRO A 440 -7.98 7.50 0.35
C PRO A 440 -8.82 8.73 -0.04
N HIS A 441 -8.43 9.40 -1.13
CA HIS A 441 -9.07 10.64 -1.61
C HIS A 441 -10.60 10.59 -1.51
N ALA A 442 -11.15 11.70 -1.01
CA ALA A 442 -12.56 11.82 -0.73
C ALA A 442 -13.41 11.69 -2.00
N SER A 443 -14.54 11.01 -1.89
CA SER A 443 -15.55 10.93 -2.95
C SER A 443 -16.43 12.18 -2.94
N ALA A 444 -17.20 12.37 -4.00
CA ALA A 444 -18.21 13.42 -4.01
C ALA A 444 -19.30 13.17 -2.93
N GLY A 445 -19.59 11.91 -2.60
CA GLY A 445 -20.55 11.54 -1.57
C GLY A 445 -20.11 12.00 -0.18
N GLU A 446 -18.90 11.65 0.21
CA GLU A 446 -18.31 12.07 1.50
C GLU A 446 -18.20 13.59 1.62
N CYS A 447 -17.81 14.30 0.55
CA CYS A 447 -17.71 15.76 0.58
C CYS A 447 -19.09 16.43 0.74
N ARG A 448 -20.13 15.89 0.08
CA ARG A 448 -21.51 16.37 0.24
C ARG A 448 -22.03 16.09 1.65
N GLU A 449 -21.72 14.93 2.19
CA GLU A 449 -22.11 14.56 3.55
C GLU A 449 -21.40 15.45 4.59
N LEU A 450 -20.11 15.73 4.39
CA LEU A 450 -19.36 16.68 5.21
C LEU A 450 -20.02 18.07 5.20
N ALA A 451 -20.37 18.60 4.02
CA ALA A 451 -21.05 19.88 3.90
C ALA A 451 -22.43 19.87 4.59
N ARG A 452 -23.18 18.76 4.46
CA ARG A 452 -24.48 18.57 5.11
C ARG A 452 -24.37 18.58 6.63
N LEU A 453 -23.40 17.84 7.19
CA LEU A 453 -23.14 17.74 8.63
C LEU A 453 -22.65 19.06 9.23
N LEU A 454 -21.85 19.83 8.48
CA LEU A 454 -21.47 21.18 8.88
C LEU A 454 -22.70 22.08 9.01
N GLY A 455 -23.69 21.94 8.12
CA GLY A 455 -24.97 22.64 8.22
C GLY A 455 -24.82 24.17 8.24
N GLY A 456 -23.80 24.70 7.57
CA GLY A 456 -23.46 26.13 7.56
C GLY A 456 -22.63 26.62 8.75
N ARG A 457 -22.27 25.75 9.70
CA ARG A 457 -21.32 26.08 10.77
C ARG A 457 -19.91 26.24 10.20
N SER A 458 -19.15 27.19 10.74
CA SER A 458 -17.72 27.35 10.42
C SER A 458 -16.85 26.49 11.33
N VAL A 459 -15.77 25.94 10.77
CA VAL A 459 -14.76 25.19 11.52
C VAL A 459 -13.85 26.14 12.29
N ARG A 460 -13.43 25.72 13.49
CA ARG A 460 -12.47 26.44 14.35
C ARG A 460 -11.09 25.79 14.32
N VAL A 461 -11.07 24.46 14.17
CA VAL A 461 -9.86 23.67 13.96
C VAL A 461 -9.50 23.70 12.48
N ALA A 462 -8.21 23.63 12.14
CA ALA A 462 -7.81 23.45 10.77
C ALA A 462 -8.43 22.17 10.21
N THR A 463 -9.21 22.27 9.14
CA THR A 463 -9.84 21.11 8.49
C THR A 463 -9.38 21.02 7.06
N ILE A 464 -8.80 19.88 6.69
CA ILE A 464 -8.31 19.59 5.34
C ILE A 464 -9.04 18.37 4.80
N VAL A 465 -9.50 18.50 3.55
CA VAL A 465 -10.00 17.40 2.73
C VAL A 465 -9.06 17.24 1.54
N THR A 466 -8.61 16.02 1.26
CA THR A 466 -7.91 15.73 -0.01
C THR A 466 -8.83 14.96 -0.94
N ALA A 467 -8.90 15.38 -2.20
CA ALA A 467 -9.80 14.78 -3.21
C ALA A 467 -9.16 14.84 -4.60
N GLY A 468 -9.55 13.91 -5.48
CA GLY A 468 -9.07 13.92 -6.87
C GLY A 468 -9.60 15.14 -7.63
N ARG A 469 -8.85 15.63 -8.62
CA ARG A 469 -9.20 16.81 -9.43
C ARG A 469 -10.62 16.73 -10.02
N SER A 470 -10.99 15.58 -10.60
CA SER A 470 -12.33 15.36 -11.18
C SER A 470 -13.45 15.44 -10.13
N ILE A 471 -13.18 15.01 -8.90
CA ILE A 471 -14.15 15.12 -7.80
C ILE A 471 -14.30 16.58 -7.39
N ILE A 472 -13.20 17.33 -7.27
CA ILE A 472 -13.24 18.76 -6.96
C ILE A 472 -14.01 19.53 -8.04
N ASP A 473 -13.83 19.18 -9.31
CA ASP A 473 -14.58 19.79 -10.41
C ASP A 473 -16.09 19.50 -10.31
N LEU A 474 -16.48 18.27 -9.98
CA LEU A 474 -17.88 17.91 -9.72
C LEU A 474 -18.48 18.70 -8.55
N LEU A 475 -17.74 18.82 -7.45
CA LEU A 475 -18.16 19.58 -6.25
C LEU A 475 -18.25 21.09 -6.52
N ARG A 476 -17.47 21.61 -7.49
CA ARG A 476 -17.58 23.00 -7.92
C ARG A 476 -18.87 23.23 -8.70
N VAL A 477 -19.26 22.27 -9.56
CA VAL A 477 -20.48 22.37 -10.38
C VAL A 477 -21.75 22.34 -9.53
N ASP A 478 -21.81 21.49 -8.51
CA ASP A 478 -23.01 21.36 -7.65
C ASP A 478 -23.03 22.33 -6.45
N GLY A 479 -21.99 23.15 -6.28
CA GLY A 479 -21.88 24.16 -5.22
C GLY A 479 -21.36 23.64 -3.88
N THR A 480 -21.11 22.32 -3.74
CA THR A 480 -20.60 21.73 -2.49
C THR A 480 -19.23 22.29 -2.11
N LEU A 481 -18.35 22.51 -3.10
CA LEU A 481 -17.02 23.07 -2.84
C LEU A 481 -17.12 24.45 -2.17
N ALA A 482 -18.01 25.32 -2.66
CA ALA A 482 -18.22 26.64 -2.10
C ALA A 482 -18.78 26.60 -0.67
N LEU A 483 -19.64 25.62 -0.35
CA LEU A 483 -20.15 25.41 1.02
C LEU A 483 -19.03 25.01 1.98
N LEU A 484 -18.15 24.09 1.56
CA LEU A 484 -17.01 23.64 2.36
C LEU A 484 -16.00 24.78 2.59
N GLU A 485 -15.61 25.48 1.52
CA GLU A 485 -14.68 26.61 1.61
C GLU A 485 -15.25 27.76 2.44
N GLY A 486 -16.56 28.06 2.29
CA GLY A 486 -17.26 29.06 3.10
C GLY A 486 -17.33 28.71 4.59
N ALA A 487 -17.32 27.41 4.94
CA ALA A 487 -17.21 26.93 6.31
C ALA A 487 -15.76 26.98 6.85
N GLY A 488 -14.75 27.29 6.02
CA GLY A 488 -13.34 27.30 6.40
C GLY A 488 -12.60 25.97 6.16
N VAL A 489 -13.22 25.00 5.48
CA VAL A 489 -12.57 23.75 5.08
C VAL A 489 -11.66 24.00 3.88
N ARG A 490 -10.43 23.49 3.93
CA ARG A 490 -9.50 23.53 2.80
C ARG A 490 -9.59 22.22 2.02
N VAL A 491 -9.86 22.30 0.71
CA VAL A 491 -9.89 21.13 -0.17
C VAL A 491 -8.66 21.16 -1.07
N PHE A 492 -7.81 20.14 -1.00
CA PHE A 492 -6.57 20.07 -1.79
C PHE A 492 -6.65 18.94 -2.84
N PRO A 493 -6.27 19.23 -4.10
CA PRO A 493 -6.05 18.21 -5.11
C PRO A 493 -4.71 17.51 -4.90
N ASP A 494 -4.51 16.42 -5.63
CA ASP A 494 -3.24 15.71 -5.88
C ASP A 494 -2.58 15.04 -4.68
N LEU A 495 -2.77 15.56 -3.47
CA LEU A 495 -1.93 15.31 -2.32
C LEU A 495 -2.39 14.09 -1.51
N CYS A 496 -1.48 13.15 -1.29
CA CYS A 496 -1.72 12.04 -0.37
C CYS A 496 -1.45 12.42 1.09
N TRP A 497 -2.37 12.09 2.01
CA TRP A 497 -2.17 12.25 3.46
C TRP A 497 -0.93 11.54 4.00
N CYS A 498 -0.52 10.44 3.37
CA CYS A 498 0.67 9.69 3.77
C CYS A 498 1.99 10.40 3.40
N SER A 499 1.94 11.48 2.62
CA SER A 499 3.13 12.23 2.18
C SER A 499 3.00 13.74 2.34
N ILE A 500 1.98 14.19 3.09
CA ILE A 500 1.79 15.60 3.39
C ILE A 500 2.96 16.11 4.24
N THR A 501 3.45 17.31 3.96
CA THR A 501 4.57 17.92 4.69
C THR A 501 4.21 19.30 5.22
N GLU A 502 5.00 19.78 6.18
CA GLU A 502 4.89 21.16 6.66
C GLU A 502 5.31 22.15 5.56
N PRO A 503 4.61 23.30 5.41
CA PRO A 503 3.57 23.82 6.30
C PRO A 503 2.13 23.51 5.85
N VAL A 504 1.91 22.71 4.80
CA VAL A 504 0.55 22.29 4.39
C VAL A 504 -0.09 21.50 5.53
N PHE A 505 0.66 20.54 6.06
CA PHE A 505 0.45 20.03 7.40
C PHE A 505 0.76 21.15 8.41
N PRO A 506 -0.19 21.57 9.27
CA PRO A 506 0.05 22.66 10.20
C PRO A 506 1.17 22.34 11.21
N LYS A 507 2.19 23.20 11.28
CA LYS A 507 3.40 22.98 12.12
C LYS A 507 3.11 22.81 13.61
N ASN A 508 2.04 23.45 14.08
CA ASN A 508 1.66 23.42 15.50
C ASN A 508 0.73 22.24 15.83
N ALA A 509 0.30 21.45 14.84
CA ALA A 509 -0.60 20.34 15.07
C ALA A 509 0.14 19.21 15.77
N ARG A 510 -0.36 18.82 16.94
CA ARG A 510 0.13 17.71 17.76
C ARG A 510 -0.83 16.53 17.72
N THR A 511 -2.12 16.82 17.71
CA THR A 511 -3.18 15.82 17.60
C THR A 511 -3.97 16.01 16.32
N VAL A 512 -4.09 14.95 15.53
CA VAL A 512 -4.86 14.92 14.28
C VAL A 512 -6.05 13.99 14.45
N MET A 513 -7.24 14.40 14.00
CA MET A 513 -8.42 13.53 13.94
C MET A 513 -8.75 13.15 12.50
N THR A 514 -9.10 11.89 12.28
CA THR A 514 -9.46 11.37 10.95
C THR A 514 -10.58 10.32 11.04
N ASN A 515 -11.36 10.19 9.96
CA ASN A 515 -12.31 9.10 9.76
C ASN A 515 -11.71 7.91 8.98
N SER A 516 -10.42 7.95 8.68
CA SER A 516 -9.72 6.91 7.93
C SER A 516 -9.00 5.93 8.85
N GLY A 517 -9.35 4.65 8.79
CA GLY A 517 -8.59 3.58 9.47
C GLY A 517 -7.16 3.45 8.93
N LYS A 518 -6.95 3.67 7.62
CA LYS A 518 -5.62 3.68 6.99
C LYS A 518 -4.74 4.79 7.55
N TYR A 519 -5.26 6.02 7.64
CA TYR A 519 -4.47 7.15 8.14
C TYR A 519 -4.32 7.14 9.66
N ALA A 520 -5.32 6.66 10.41
CA ALA A 520 -5.19 6.47 11.85
C ALA A 520 -4.04 5.50 12.20
N HIS A 521 -3.81 4.47 11.38
CA HIS A 521 -2.71 3.53 11.55
C HIS A 521 -1.34 4.11 11.13
N TYR A 522 -1.22 4.66 9.92
CA TYR A 522 0.08 5.14 9.41
C TYR A 522 0.47 6.53 9.89
N GLY A 523 -0.51 7.38 10.22
CA GLY A 523 -0.34 8.78 10.58
C GLY A 523 0.69 9.02 11.69
N PRO A 524 0.70 8.23 12.80
CA PRO A 524 1.69 8.42 13.86
C PRO A 524 3.13 8.25 13.38
N GLY A 525 3.41 7.18 12.61
CA GLY A 525 4.76 6.92 12.09
C GLY A 525 5.19 7.91 11.01
N LEU A 526 4.27 8.29 10.12
CA LEU A 526 4.58 9.16 8.98
C LEU A 526 4.67 10.65 9.33
N SER A 527 3.88 11.10 10.30
CA SER A 527 3.83 12.52 10.68
C SER A 527 4.54 12.78 12.01
N GLY A 528 4.64 11.78 12.90
CA GLY A 528 5.12 11.96 14.27
C GLY A 528 4.11 12.68 15.17
N ARG A 529 2.80 12.59 14.86
CA ARG A 529 1.70 13.26 15.58
C ARG A 529 0.77 12.20 16.14
N ALA A 530 0.08 12.52 17.24
CA ALA A 530 -0.89 11.59 17.82
C ALA A 530 -2.19 11.60 17.01
N LEU A 531 -2.83 10.44 16.87
CA LEU A 531 -4.04 10.30 16.05
C LEU A 531 -5.28 10.04 16.91
N ARG A 532 -6.37 10.69 16.54
CA ARG A 532 -7.73 10.39 16.96
C ARG A 532 -8.50 9.80 15.77
N PHE A 533 -9.29 8.77 16.03
CA PHE A 533 -10.16 8.13 15.03
C PHE A 533 -11.64 8.32 15.42
N GLY A 534 -12.52 8.49 14.44
CA GLY A 534 -13.97 8.58 14.68
C GLY A 534 -14.80 8.67 13.42
N SER A 535 -16.11 8.87 13.58
CA SER A 535 -17.06 9.04 12.47
C SER A 535 -16.81 10.35 11.71
N LEU A 536 -17.39 10.50 10.50
CA LEU A 536 -17.39 11.80 9.82
C LEU A 536 -18.13 12.87 10.66
N SER A 537 -19.18 12.46 11.37
CA SER A 537 -19.90 13.33 12.30
C SER A 537 -19.01 13.78 13.46
N ASP A 538 -18.23 12.87 14.06
CA ASP A 538 -17.29 13.23 15.13
C ASP A 538 -16.20 14.18 14.62
N CYS A 539 -15.72 13.97 13.39
CA CYS A 539 -14.76 14.87 12.75
C CYS A 539 -15.34 16.29 12.59
N VAL A 540 -16.62 16.42 12.24
CA VAL A 540 -17.31 17.71 12.13
C VAL A 540 -17.49 18.38 13.49
N GLU A 541 -17.91 17.65 14.51
CA GLU A 541 -18.06 18.19 15.85
C GLU A 541 -16.71 18.61 16.44
N ALA A 542 -15.65 17.83 16.22
CA ALA A 542 -14.29 18.20 16.59
C ALA A 542 -13.81 19.43 15.79
N ALA A 543 -14.11 19.51 14.50
CA ALA A 543 -13.79 20.68 13.67
C ALA A 543 -14.39 21.97 14.24
N CYS A 544 -15.61 21.91 14.76
CA CYS A 544 -16.34 23.05 15.29
C CYS A 544 -16.01 23.37 16.75
N SER A 545 -15.66 22.36 17.56
CA SER A 545 -15.47 22.51 19.02
C SER A 545 -14.01 22.59 19.45
N GLY A 546 -13.08 21.98 18.71
CA GLY A 546 -11.70 21.75 19.15
C GLY A 546 -11.48 20.44 19.91
N LEU A 547 -12.55 19.67 20.17
CA LEU A 547 -12.51 18.50 21.04
C LEU A 547 -13.06 17.27 20.32
N ALA A 548 -12.25 16.21 20.28
CA ALA A 548 -12.73 14.88 19.91
C ALA A 548 -13.71 14.34 20.99
N PRO A 549 -14.54 13.33 20.64
CA PRO A 549 -15.32 12.59 21.63
C PRO A 549 -14.43 12.07 22.76
N ALA A 550 -14.90 12.10 24.01
CA ALA A 550 -14.09 11.68 25.17
C ALA A 550 -13.90 10.15 25.25
N GLY A 551 -14.84 9.38 24.71
CA GLY A 551 -14.84 7.92 24.74
C GLY A 551 -15.22 7.32 23.38
N PRO A 552 -15.17 5.98 23.27
CA PRO A 552 -15.70 5.28 22.11
C PRO A 552 -17.21 5.47 21.96
N PRO A 553 -17.77 5.34 20.74
CA PRO A 553 -19.21 5.37 20.53
C PRO A 553 -19.91 4.20 21.24
N ASP A 554 -21.20 4.35 21.53
CA ASP A 554 -22.00 3.40 22.32
C ASP A 554 -21.99 1.96 21.77
N TRP A 555 -21.91 1.83 20.44
CA TRP A 555 -21.84 0.54 19.77
C TRP A 555 -20.50 -0.17 19.96
N VAL A 556 -19.46 0.53 20.44
CA VAL A 556 -18.16 -0.01 20.87
C VAL A 556 -18.09 -0.15 22.40
N SER A 557 -18.62 0.81 23.16
CA SER A 557 -18.35 1.01 24.59
C SER A 557 -19.27 0.24 25.57
N GLY A 558 -20.37 -0.35 25.11
CA GLY A 558 -21.43 -0.98 25.94
C GLY A 558 -21.06 -2.19 26.84
N LEU A 559 -20.06 -2.07 27.70
CA LEU A 559 -19.84 -2.88 28.91
C LEU A 559 -19.95 -1.96 30.13
N THR A 560 -21.19 -1.66 30.51
CA THR A 560 -21.59 -1.27 31.87
C THR A 560 -22.87 -2.08 32.12
N ASP A 561 -22.94 -3.16 32.89
CA ASP A 561 -22.08 -3.73 33.94
C ASP A 561 -21.95 -5.25 33.78
#